data_AF-A0A0C2JE98-F1
#
_entry.id   AF-A0A0C2JE98-F1
#
_cell.length_a   1.000
_cell.length_b   1.000
_cell.length_c   1.000
_cell.angle_alpha   90.00
_cell.angle_beta   90.00
_cell.angle_gamma   90.00
#
_symmetry.space_group_name_H-M   'P 1'
#
loop_
_entity.id
_entity.type
_entity.pdbx_description
1 polymer ?
#
loop_
_entity_poly.entity_id
_entity_poly.type
_entity_poly.pdbx_seq_one_letter_code
_entity_poly.pdbx_strand_id
1 'polypeptide(L)'
;MESEVPEWLAAVKRKWNGCSKDTDRFQSSVVTANKNQTLDSMFKVNRDVLLQNPWKIIKCRESSFPGIFDVWLLCQDKFHQVKIKVPKIFYVNSKVLKEKLSKNCQKVTKTLPRLKISHNLYEYSIDENSYNKKYSFVIILSRKTLALSASSIIEGVYETNTPSLFRLIFTLGQQCSIKANHINKIIPTAPLALNDLEPFKDNFPFPLNDYIHLLYLRHPLLQIITTTHHSANDTQIFICNTTEHSYDTNLKKMIYEELKR
;
A
#
# COMPACT_ATOMS: atom_id res chain seq x y z
N MET A 1 -42.25 6.76 27.58
CA MET A 1 -42.07 6.97 26.13
C MET A 1 -40.60 7.01 25.69
N GLU A 2 -39.61 7.11 26.58
CA GLU A 2 -38.18 7.13 26.20
C GLU A 2 -37.47 5.76 26.17
N SER A 3 -38.11 4.70 26.68
CA SER A 3 -37.52 3.36 26.78
C SER A 3 -37.64 2.49 25.52
N GLU A 4 -38.52 2.84 24.58
CA GLU A 4 -38.81 2.01 23.39
C GLU A 4 -37.79 2.23 22.24
N VAL A 5 -37.21 3.42 22.15
CA VAL A 5 -36.21 3.77 21.12
C VAL A 5 -34.93 2.93 21.21
N PRO A 6 -34.31 2.72 22.39
CA PRO A 6 -33.12 1.88 22.50
C PRO A 6 -33.40 0.40 22.23
N GLU A 7 -34.57 -0.12 22.59
CA GLU A 7 -34.99 -1.50 22.29
C GLU A 7 -35.20 -1.71 20.78
N TRP A 8 -35.86 -0.77 20.12
CA TRP A 8 -36.04 -0.77 18.67
C TRP A 8 -34.70 -0.70 17.94
N LEU A 9 -33.79 0.19 18.35
CA LEU A 9 -32.43 0.28 17.79
C LEU A 9 -31.63 -1.02 17.98
N ALA A 10 -31.77 -1.70 19.13
CA ALA A 10 -31.12 -2.98 19.37
C ALA A 10 -31.68 -4.08 18.45
N ALA A 11 -32.99 -4.11 18.21
CA ALA A 11 -33.62 -5.03 17.27
C ALA A 11 -33.17 -4.78 15.82
N VAL A 12 -33.11 -3.52 15.40
CA VAL A 12 -32.62 -3.13 14.06
C VAL A 12 -31.15 -3.50 13.88
N LYS A 13 -30.29 -3.22 14.86
CA LYS A 13 -28.86 -3.59 14.82
C LYS A 13 -28.66 -5.10 14.74
N ARG A 14 -29.46 -5.90 15.47
CA ARG A 14 -29.43 -7.38 15.33
C ARG A 14 -29.78 -7.82 13.92
N LYS A 15 -30.82 -7.23 13.32
CA LYS A 15 -31.23 -7.54 11.94
C LYS A 15 -30.14 -7.19 10.92
N TRP A 16 -29.50 -6.03 11.07
CA TRP A 16 -28.40 -5.62 10.19
C TRP A 16 -27.15 -6.48 10.35
N ASN A 17 -26.79 -6.83 11.59
CA ASN A 17 -25.66 -7.72 11.87
C ASN A 17 -25.89 -9.15 11.35
N GLY A 18 -27.14 -9.61 11.28
CA GLY A 18 -27.51 -10.87 10.64
C GLY A 18 -27.33 -10.81 9.12
N CYS A 19 -27.91 -9.79 8.49
CA CYS A 19 -27.85 -9.60 7.04
C CYS A 19 -26.42 -9.36 6.52
N SER A 20 -25.58 -8.67 7.29
CA SER A 20 -24.16 -8.46 6.97
C SER A 20 -23.36 -9.77 6.92
N LYS A 21 -23.68 -10.74 7.78
CA LYS A 21 -23.02 -12.06 7.80
C LYS A 21 -23.45 -12.95 6.63
N ASP A 22 -24.68 -12.79 6.16
CA ASP A 22 -25.16 -13.46 4.95
C ASP A 22 -24.54 -12.85 3.67
N THR A 23 -24.21 -11.55 3.69
CA THR A 23 -23.57 -10.87 2.56
C THR A 23 -22.13 -11.37 2.34
N ASP A 24 -21.37 -11.67 3.40
CA ASP A 24 -20.03 -12.27 3.29
C ASP A 24 -20.06 -13.73 2.77
N ARG A 25 -21.19 -14.44 2.91
CA ARG A 25 -21.40 -15.79 2.34
C ARG A 25 -21.85 -15.75 0.88
N PHE A 26 -22.37 -14.61 0.40
CA PHE A 26 -22.96 -14.44 -0.93
C PHE A 26 -22.02 -13.76 -1.96
N GLN A 27 -20.70 -13.89 -1.82
CA GLN A 27 -19.76 -13.43 -2.87
C GLN A 27 -19.77 -14.26 -4.17
N SER A 28 -20.74 -15.16 -4.35
CA SER A 28 -20.90 -15.97 -5.56
C SER A 28 -22.35 -15.99 -6.06
N SER A 29 -22.93 -14.83 -6.34
CA SER A 29 -23.99 -14.74 -7.33
C SER A 29 -24.15 -13.31 -7.84
N VAL A 30 -23.94 -13.16 -9.14
CA VAL A 30 -24.25 -11.95 -9.89
C VAL A 30 -25.76 -11.74 -9.82
N VAL A 31 -26.20 -10.72 -9.09
CA VAL A 31 -27.59 -10.25 -9.17
C VAL A 31 -27.59 -8.78 -9.56
N THR A 32 -27.90 -8.57 -10.84
CA THR A 32 -28.29 -7.31 -11.44
C THR A 32 -29.59 -6.82 -10.80
N ALA A 33 -29.60 -5.62 -10.22
CA ALA A 33 -30.83 -4.95 -9.80
C ALA A 33 -30.77 -3.44 -10.08
N ASN A 34 -31.48 -3.05 -11.13
CA ASN A 34 -31.68 -1.71 -11.66
C ASN A 34 -32.42 -0.76 -10.69
N LYS A 35 -31.75 -0.25 -9.63
CA LYS A 35 -32.29 0.83 -8.77
C LYS A 35 -31.26 1.86 -8.26
N ASN A 36 -30.04 1.93 -8.83
CA ASN A 36 -28.94 2.71 -8.25
C ASN A 36 -28.40 3.88 -9.10
N GLN A 37 -29.10 4.33 -10.15
CA GLN A 37 -28.54 5.30 -11.11
C GLN A 37 -28.00 6.60 -10.47
N THR A 38 -28.61 7.08 -9.38
CA THR A 38 -28.18 8.29 -8.66
C THR A 38 -26.98 8.08 -7.74
N LEU A 39 -26.86 6.91 -7.11
CA LEU A 39 -25.69 6.59 -6.26
C LEU A 39 -24.50 6.20 -7.14
N ASP A 40 -24.74 5.45 -8.21
CA ASP A 40 -23.71 5.08 -9.18
C ASP A 40 -23.08 6.31 -9.84
N SER A 41 -23.85 7.37 -10.12
CA SER A 41 -23.29 8.60 -10.67
C SER A 41 -22.38 9.33 -9.67
N MET A 42 -22.75 9.37 -8.38
CA MET A 42 -21.90 9.95 -7.33
C MET A 42 -20.60 9.16 -7.14
N PHE A 43 -20.66 7.82 -7.16
CA PHE A 43 -19.47 6.98 -7.08
C PHE A 43 -18.59 7.10 -8.32
N LYS A 44 -19.18 7.24 -9.51
CA LYS A 44 -18.44 7.47 -10.76
C LYS A 44 -17.67 8.79 -10.75
N VAL A 45 -18.29 9.90 -10.32
CA VAL A 45 -17.60 11.21 -10.27
C VAL A 45 -16.40 11.18 -9.31
N ASN A 46 -16.58 10.66 -8.10
CA ASN A 46 -15.48 10.52 -7.15
C ASN A 46 -14.40 9.56 -7.66
N ARG A 47 -14.78 8.52 -8.42
CA ARG A 47 -13.86 7.60 -9.06
C ARG A 47 -13.06 8.29 -10.16
N ASP A 48 -13.70 9.01 -11.06
CA ASP A 48 -13.02 9.64 -12.19
C ASP A 48 -12.02 10.69 -11.70
N VAL A 49 -12.36 11.44 -10.63
CA VAL A 49 -11.42 12.30 -9.91
C VAL A 49 -10.23 11.48 -9.38
N LEU A 50 -10.47 10.35 -8.73
CA LEU A 50 -9.39 9.49 -8.22
C LEU A 50 -8.56 8.88 -9.35
N LEU A 51 -9.13 8.51 -10.50
CA LEU A 51 -8.38 7.85 -11.57
C LEU A 51 -7.57 8.82 -12.44
N GLN A 52 -8.03 10.07 -12.57
CA GLN A 52 -7.45 11.06 -13.48
C GLN A 52 -6.40 11.96 -12.82
N ASN A 53 -6.42 12.09 -11.49
CA ASN A 53 -5.54 13.00 -10.77
C ASN A 53 -4.40 12.27 -10.05
N PRO A 54 -3.26 12.95 -9.81
CA PRO A 54 -2.19 12.42 -8.99
C PRO A 54 -2.59 12.32 -7.52
N TRP A 55 -2.03 11.32 -6.84
CA TRP A 55 -2.28 10.98 -5.45
C TRP A 55 -1.07 11.36 -4.61
N LYS A 56 -1.31 11.96 -3.45
CA LYS A 56 -0.28 12.13 -2.42
C LYS A 56 -0.48 11.08 -1.35
N ILE A 57 0.51 10.22 -1.14
CA ILE A 57 0.43 9.13 -0.17
C ILE A 57 0.70 9.70 1.22
N ILE A 58 -0.24 9.47 2.14
CA ILE A 58 -0.13 9.91 3.54
C ILE A 58 0.28 8.75 4.44
N LYS A 59 -0.35 7.59 4.27
CA LYS A 59 -0.12 6.42 5.12
C LYS A 59 -0.33 5.13 4.34
N CYS A 60 0.50 4.14 4.63
CA CYS A 60 0.34 2.77 4.17
C CYS A 60 0.25 1.85 5.39
N ARG A 61 -0.73 0.94 5.39
CA ARG A 61 -0.84 -0.11 6.41
C ARG A 61 -1.14 -1.44 5.71
N GLU A 62 -0.52 -2.50 6.19
CA GLU A 62 -0.88 -3.84 5.73
C GLU A 62 -2.30 -4.19 6.20
N SER A 63 -3.10 -4.70 5.27
CA SER A 63 -4.47 -5.14 5.55
C SER A 63 -4.46 -6.52 6.21
N SER A 64 -5.63 -7.08 6.51
CA SER A 64 -5.74 -8.45 7.05
C SER A 64 -5.25 -9.53 6.07
N PHE A 65 -5.13 -9.19 4.78
CA PHE A 65 -4.65 -10.08 3.73
C PHE A 65 -3.21 -9.74 3.35
N PRO A 66 -2.28 -10.71 3.37
CA PRO A 66 -0.87 -10.45 3.09
C PRO A 66 -0.69 -10.02 1.63
N GLY A 67 0.10 -8.97 1.44
CA GLY A 67 0.33 -8.32 0.15
C GLY A 67 -0.78 -7.39 -0.32
N ILE A 68 -1.77 -7.09 0.52
CA ILE A 68 -2.75 -6.02 0.28
C ILE A 68 -2.54 -4.94 1.33
N PHE A 69 -2.39 -3.70 0.87
CA PHE A 69 -2.16 -2.54 1.71
C PHE A 69 -3.35 -1.59 1.61
N ASP A 70 -3.84 -1.16 2.77
CA ASP A 70 -4.72 -0.01 2.88
C ASP A 70 -3.86 1.25 2.81
N VAL A 71 -4.06 2.03 1.75
CA VAL A 71 -3.30 3.25 1.47
C VAL A 71 -4.25 4.43 1.55
N TRP A 72 -3.87 5.37 2.40
CA TRP A 72 -4.57 6.63 2.58
C TRP A 72 -3.86 7.70 1.79
N LEU A 73 -4.62 8.39 0.94
CA LEU A 73 -4.10 9.35 0.00
C LEU A 73 -4.96 10.61 -0.08
N LEU A 74 -4.32 11.70 -0.46
CA LEU A 74 -4.96 12.97 -0.79
C LEU A 74 -5.03 13.10 -2.31
N CYS A 75 -6.21 13.40 -2.83
CA CYS A 75 -6.48 13.66 -4.24
C CYS A 75 -7.44 14.84 -4.35
N GLN A 76 -7.03 15.93 -5.02
CA GLN A 76 -7.82 17.18 -5.13
C GLN A 76 -8.48 17.59 -3.80
N ASP A 77 -7.68 17.70 -2.74
CA ASP A 77 -8.10 18.10 -1.38
C ASP A 77 -9.09 17.16 -0.66
N LYS A 78 -9.35 15.98 -1.24
CA LYS A 78 -10.17 14.94 -0.64
C LYS A 78 -9.30 13.77 -0.21
N PHE A 79 -9.63 13.24 0.96
CA PHE A 79 -8.97 12.06 1.51
C PHE A 79 -9.68 10.80 1.02
N HIS A 80 -8.90 9.86 0.48
CA HIS A 80 -9.40 8.59 -0.01
C HIS A 80 -8.59 7.43 0.60
N GLN A 81 -9.28 6.32 0.84
CA GLN A 81 -8.63 5.05 1.16
C GLN A 81 -8.75 4.15 -0.06
N VAL A 82 -7.61 3.64 -0.54
CA VAL A 82 -7.53 2.67 -1.64
C VAL A 82 -6.80 1.42 -1.18
N LYS A 83 -7.17 0.28 -1.75
CA LYS A 83 -6.47 -0.99 -1.51
C LYS A 83 -5.48 -1.24 -2.63
N ILE A 84 -4.22 -1.39 -2.29
CA ILE A 84 -3.15 -1.68 -3.26
C ILE A 84 -2.62 -3.09 -3.02
N LYS A 85 -2.65 -3.91 -4.06
CA LYS A 85 -2.08 -5.25 -4.09
C LYS A 85 -0.63 -5.19 -4.56
N VAL A 86 0.27 -5.59 -3.68
CA VAL A 86 1.72 -5.60 -3.90
C VAL A 86 2.17 -7.03 -4.17
N PRO A 87 2.77 -7.31 -5.34
CA PRO A 87 3.31 -8.63 -5.61
C PRO A 87 4.64 -8.87 -4.88
N LYS A 88 4.86 -10.13 -4.53
CA LYS A 88 6.14 -10.63 -4.05
C LYS A 88 7.02 -11.01 -5.24
N ILE A 89 8.03 -10.18 -5.48
CA ILE A 89 9.07 -10.35 -6.47
C ILE A 89 10.33 -10.92 -5.82
N PHE A 90 10.89 -11.95 -6.42
CA PHE A 90 12.18 -12.54 -6.07
C PHE A 90 12.89 -13.03 -7.33
N TYR A 91 14.19 -13.26 -7.23
CA TYR A 91 15.02 -13.65 -8.37
C TYR A 91 15.63 -15.03 -8.17
N VAL A 92 15.68 -15.83 -9.23
CA VAL A 92 16.32 -17.15 -9.22
C VAL A 92 17.40 -17.17 -10.29
N ASN A 93 18.65 -17.40 -9.87
CA ASN A 93 19.77 -17.58 -10.78
C ASN A 93 19.95 -19.06 -11.07
N SER A 94 19.77 -19.46 -12.33
CA SER A 94 19.91 -20.84 -12.79
C SER A 94 21.11 -20.99 -13.71
N LYS A 95 21.91 -22.05 -13.51
CA LYS A 95 23.01 -22.41 -14.40
C LYS A 95 22.48 -22.90 -15.74
N VAL A 96 21.32 -23.55 -15.75
CA VAL A 96 20.67 -24.09 -16.95
C VAL A 96 19.59 -23.15 -17.46
N LEU A 97 19.48 -23.03 -18.78
CA LEU A 97 18.43 -22.26 -19.43
C LEU A 97 17.11 -23.02 -19.37
N LYS A 98 16.07 -22.35 -18.90
CA LYS A 98 14.71 -22.89 -18.80
C LYS A 98 14.03 -22.80 -20.17
N GLU A 99 13.57 -23.93 -20.69
CA GLU A 99 12.92 -24.02 -22.01
C GLU A 99 11.52 -23.37 -22.05
N LYS A 100 10.77 -23.44 -20.94
CA LYS A 100 9.42 -22.87 -20.83
C LYS A 100 9.29 -21.92 -19.64
N LEU A 101 8.95 -20.68 -19.93
CA LEU A 101 8.66 -19.64 -18.94
C LEU A 101 7.16 -19.63 -18.63
N SER A 102 6.83 -19.56 -17.33
CA SER A 102 5.44 -19.32 -16.90
C SER A 102 5.09 -17.84 -17.05
N LYS A 103 3.79 -17.50 -17.14
CA LYS A 103 3.33 -16.10 -17.26
C LYS A 103 3.87 -15.17 -16.16
N ASN A 104 4.15 -15.71 -14.99
CA ASN A 104 4.63 -14.99 -13.82
C ASN A 104 6.16 -15.01 -13.68
N CYS A 105 6.87 -15.51 -14.69
CA CYS A 105 8.31 -15.68 -14.69
C CYS A 105 8.89 -15.06 -15.96
N GLN A 106 9.83 -14.15 -15.81
CA GLN A 106 10.50 -13.51 -16.94
C GLN A 106 12.01 -13.60 -16.80
N LYS A 107 12.73 -13.83 -17.90
CA LYS A 107 14.19 -13.76 -17.90
C LYS A 107 14.60 -12.29 -17.89
N VAL A 108 15.46 -11.91 -16.96
CA VAL A 108 15.90 -10.51 -16.77
C VAL A 108 17.42 -10.45 -16.69
N THR A 109 17.97 -9.30 -17.02
CA THR A 109 19.40 -9.01 -16.86
C THR A 109 19.54 -8.01 -15.73
N LYS A 110 20.02 -8.44 -14.56
CA LYS A 110 20.29 -7.59 -13.40
C LYS A 110 21.62 -7.96 -12.75
N THR A 111 22.27 -6.98 -12.14
CA THR A 111 23.49 -7.21 -11.35
C THR A 111 23.13 -7.86 -10.02
N LEU A 112 23.74 -9.00 -9.72
CA LEU A 112 23.49 -9.71 -8.47
C LEU A 112 24.28 -9.10 -7.31
N PRO A 113 23.74 -9.15 -6.07
CA PRO A 113 24.49 -8.76 -4.88
C PRO A 113 25.81 -9.52 -4.76
N ARG A 114 26.80 -8.88 -4.11
CA ARG A 114 28.13 -9.48 -3.84
C ARG A 114 28.88 -9.93 -5.10
N LEU A 115 28.67 -9.24 -6.23
CA LEU A 115 29.36 -9.49 -7.50
C LEU A 115 29.23 -10.94 -8.00
N LYS A 116 28.09 -11.59 -7.71
CA LYS A 116 27.81 -12.94 -8.21
C LYS A 116 27.58 -12.91 -9.72
N ILE A 117 28.08 -13.94 -10.41
CA ILE A 117 27.89 -14.08 -11.85
C ILE A 117 26.41 -14.39 -12.13
N SER A 118 25.77 -13.52 -12.90
CA SER A 118 24.43 -13.79 -13.42
C SER A 118 24.53 -14.79 -14.56
N HIS A 119 24.00 -16.00 -14.35
CA HIS A 119 23.83 -17.00 -15.40
C HIS A 119 22.51 -16.74 -16.13
N ASN A 120 21.49 -17.58 -15.91
CA ASN A 120 20.13 -17.34 -16.35
C ASN A 120 19.30 -16.83 -15.17
N LEU A 121 19.17 -15.51 -15.07
CA LEU A 121 18.40 -14.86 -14.02
C LEU A 121 16.92 -14.74 -14.40
N TYR A 122 16.07 -15.23 -13.51
CA TYR A 122 14.62 -15.20 -13.69
C TYR A 122 13.96 -14.39 -12.58
N GLU A 123 13.16 -13.39 -12.96
CA GLU A 123 12.28 -12.65 -12.08
C GLU A 123 10.94 -13.36 -11.96
N TYR A 124 10.53 -13.67 -10.73
CA TYR A 124 9.21 -14.22 -10.43
C TYR A 124 8.36 -13.17 -9.75
N SER A 125 7.16 -12.91 -10.29
CA SER A 125 6.17 -12.02 -9.67
C SER A 125 4.95 -12.83 -9.23
N ILE A 126 4.75 -12.96 -7.93
CA ILE A 126 3.72 -13.83 -7.35
C ILE A 126 2.95 -13.06 -6.29
N ASP A 127 1.65 -13.31 -6.18
CA ASP A 127 0.83 -12.78 -5.08
C ASP A 127 1.35 -13.27 -3.73
N GLU A 128 1.42 -12.39 -2.72
CA GLU A 128 1.98 -12.73 -1.42
C GLU A 128 1.21 -13.83 -0.67
N ASN A 129 -0.12 -13.87 -0.80
CA ASN A 129 -0.93 -14.98 -0.29
C ASN A 129 -0.56 -16.33 -0.95
N SER A 130 -0.31 -16.34 -2.26
CA SER A 130 0.13 -17.53 -2.99
C SER A 130 1.57 -17.89 -2.65
N TYR A 131 2.42 -16.88 -2.42
CA TYR A 131 3.77 -17.04 -1.92
C TYR A 131 3.71 -17.78 -0.59
N ASN A 132 3.05 -17.28 0.45
CA ASN A 132 3.01 -17.92 1.78
C ASN A 132 2.56 -19.39 1.74
N LYS A 133 1.63 -19.76 0.84
CA LYS A 133 1.18 -21.15 0.66
C LYS A 133 2.21 -22.04 -0.07
N LYS A 134 2.87 -21.52 -1.12
CA LYS A 134 3.80 -22.28 -1.98
C LYS A 134 5.26 -22.19 -1.51
N TYR A 135 5.63 -21.19 -0.71
CA TYR A 135 7.02 -20.87 -0.38
C TYR A 135 7.69 -21.85 0.57
N SER A 136 6.91 -22.66 1.29
CA SER A 136 7.46 -23.82 1.99
C SER A 136 8.26 -24.69 1.00
N PHE A 137 7.76 -24.90 -0.21
CA PHE A 137 8.45 -25.69 -1.24
C PHE A 137 9.70 -25.01 -1.82
N VAL A 138 9.68 -23.70 -2.11
CA VAL A 138 10.84 -22.98 -2.69
C VAL A 138 11.97 -22.82 -1.67
N ILE A 139 11.65 -22.57 -0.40
CA ILE A 139 12.63 -22.55 0.69
C ILE A 139 13.17 -23.96 0.97
N ILE A 140 12.32 -25.00 0.91
CA ILE A 140 12.77 -26.39 1.00
C ILE A 140 13.74 -26.71 -0.14
N LEU A 141 13.43 -26.31 -1.38
CA LEU A 141 14.32 -26.51 -2.53
C LEU A 141 15.63 -25.73 -2.35
N SER A 142 15.61 -24.45 -1.97
CA SER A 142 16.85 -23.69 -1.79
C SER A 142 17.72 -24.23 -0.66
N ARG A 143 17.13 -24.62 0.48
CA ARG A 143 17.85 -25.25 1.61
C ARG A 143 18.42 -26.61 1.24
N LYS A 144 17.65 -27.45 0.55
CA LYS A 144 18.07 -28.79 0.12
C LYS A 144 19.15 -28.71 -0.97
N THR A 145 19.07 -27.71 -1.84
CA THR A 145 20.07 -27.39 -2.87
C THR A 145 21.39 -26.87 -2.27
N LEU A 146 21.34 -25.98 -1.26
CA LEU A 146 22.53 -25.49 -0.54
C LEU A 146 23.26 -26.59 0.23
N ALA A 147 22.54 -27.60 0.74
CA ALA A 147 23.12 -28.73 1.47
C ALA A 147 23.81 -29.78 0.57
N LEU A 148 23.50 -29.82 -0.73
CA LEU A 148 23.93 -30.86 -1.68
C LEU A 148 24.85 -30.28 -2.79
N SER A 149 25.78 -29.41 -2.39
CA SER A 149 26.58 -28.56 -3.29
C SER A 149 27.66 -29.33 -4.08
N ALA A 150 27.23 -30.00 -5.15
CA ALA A 150 28.09 -30.38 -6.28
C ALA A 150 27.36 -30.25 -7.64
N SER A 151 26.05 -30.52 -7.71
CA SER A 151 25.30 -30.59 -8.99
C SER A 151 23.93 -29.88 -8.94
N SER A 152 23.84 -28.71 -8.32
CA SER A 152 22.59 -27.96 -8.33
C SER A 152 22.42 -27.11 -9.59
N ILE A 153 21.30 -27.33 -10.27
CA ILE A 153 20.83 -26.54 -11.43
C ILE A 153 20.63 -25.06 -11.06
N ILE A 154 20.24 -24.81 -9.80
CA ILE A 154 20.00 -23.48 -9.24
C ILE A 154 21.26 -23.04 -8.48
N GLU A 155 21.77 -21.85 -8.81
CA GLU A 155 22.89 -21.22 -8.12
C GLU A 155 22.42 -20.55 -6.83
N GLY A 156 21.33 -19.80 -6.89
CA GLY A 156 20.83 -19.05 -5.74
C GLY A 156 19.46 -18.41 -5.97
N VAL A 157 18.82 -18.04 -4.86
CA VAL A 157 17.57 -17.27 -4.83
C VAL A 157 17.83 -15.96 -4.09
N TYR A 158 17.39 -14.85 -4.66
CA TYR A 158 17.68 -13.49 -4.21
C TYR A 158 16.38 -12.72 -3.92
N GLU A 159 16.48 -11.73 -3.02
CA GLU A 159 15.38 -10.84 -2.59
C GLU A 159 14.15 -11.50 -1.94
N THR A 160 14.32 -12.68 -1.33
CA THR A 160 13.23 -13.35 -0.60
C THR A 160 12.75 -12.56 0.63
N ASN A 161 13.68 -11.86 1.28
CA ASN A 161 13.45 -11.17 2.56
C ASN A 161 13.00 -9.72 2.40
N THR A 162 12.81 -9.23 1.17
CA THR A 162 12.36 -7.84 0.95
C THR A 162 10.91 -7.67 1.41
N PRO A 163 10.61 -6.78 2.37
CA PRO A 163 9.24 -6.53 2.83
C PRO A 163 8.38 -5.90 1.72
N SER A 164 7.12 -6.31 1.59
CA SER A 164 6.21 -5.77 0.57
C SER A 164 5.90 -4.29 0.79
N LEU A 165 5.85 -3.83 2.05
CA LEU A 165 5.70 -2.42 2.39
C LEU A 165 6.85 -1.57 1.84
N PHE A 166 8.08 -2.06 1.96
CA PHE A 166 9.26 -1.37 1.41
C PHE A 166 9.13 -1.21 -0.11
N ARG A 167 8.70 -2.27 -0.81
CA ARG A 167 8.49 -2.22 -2.26
C ARG A 167 7.40 -1.24 -2.64
N LEU A 168 6.27 -1.22 -1.93
CA LEU A 168 5.19 -0.26 -2.17
C LEU A 168 5.70 1.18 -2.12
N ILE A 169 6.38 1.55 -1.04
CA ILE A 169 6.90 2.90 -0.82
C ILE A 169 7.98 3.23 -1.85
N PHE A 170 8.91 2.30 -2.11
CA PHE A 170 10.02 2.52 -3.03
C PHE A 170 9.55 2.66 -4.49
N THR A 171 8.50 1.94 -4.89
CA THR A 171 7.95 2.01 -6.25
C THR A 171 7.08 3.25 -6.46
N LEU A 172 6.24 3.62 -5.48
CA LEU A 172 5.31 4.75 -5.64
C LEU A 172 5.92 6.10 -5.25
N GLY A 173 6.81 6.13 -4.26
CA GLY A 173 7.33 7.38 -3.70
C GLY A 173 6.29 8.12 -2.85
N GLN A 174 6.38 9.46 -2.83
CA GLN A 174 5.45 10.34 -2.11
C GLN A 174 4.18 10.61 -2.93
N GLN A 175 4.33 10.79 -4.25
CA GLN A 175 3.25 11.10 -5.16
C GLN A 175 3.20 10.06 -6.28
N CYS A 176 2.01 9.56 -6.60
CA CYS A 176 1.83 8.57 -7.65
C CYS A 176 0.57 8.85 -8.47
N SER A 177 0.50 8.31 -9.67
CA SER A 177 -0.67 8.37 -10.55
C SER A 177 -0.96 6.99 -11.11
N ILE A 178 -2.18 6.81 -11.59
CA ILE A 178 -2.52 5.63 -12.38
C ILE A 178 -1.98 5.83 -13.80
N LYS A 179 -1.41 4.76 -14.36
CA LYS A 179 -0.99 4.74 -15.75
C LYS A 179 -2.21 4.97 -16.66
N ALA A 180 -2.12 5.94 -17.57
CA ALA A 180 -3.21 6.30 -18.48
C ALA A 180 -3.84 5.08 -19.20
N ASN A 181 -3.01 4.12 -19.63
CA ASN A 181 -3.43 2.91 -20.35
C ASN A 181 -4.21 1.90 -19.48
N HIS A 182 -4.21 2.08 -18.16
CA HIS A 182 -4.82 1.17 -17.19
C HIS A 182 -6.11 1.74 -16.57
N ILE A 183 -6.40 3.03 -16.72
CA ILE A 183 -7.59 3.70 -16.16
C ILE A 183 -8.88 2.94 -16.48
N ASN A 184 -9.07 2.52 -17.73
CA ASN A 184 -10.28 1.84 -18.18
C ASN A 184 -10.39 0.38 -17.72
N LYS A 185 -9.29 -0.21 -17.22
CA LYS A 185 -9.23 -1.61 -16.77
C LYS A 185 -9.50 -1.76 -15.27
N ILE A 186 -9.51 -0.66 -14.53
CA ILE A 186 -9.63 -0.67 -13.07
C ILE A 186 -11.08 -0.93 -12.66
N ILE A 187 -11.26 -2.01 -11.88
CA ILE A 187 -12.54 -2.38 -11.29
C ILE A 187 -12.67 -1.67 -9.92
N PRO A 188 -13.75 -0.91 -9.66
CA PRO A 188 -13.87 -0.06 -8.45
C PRO A 188 -13.78 -0.80 -7.11
N THR A 189 -14.27 -2.04 -7.07
CA THR A 189 -14.30 -2.87 -5.86
C THR A 189 -13.07 -3.75 -5.67
N ALA A 190 -12.21 -3.85 -6.69
CA ALA A 190 -11.02 -4.68 -6.64
C ALA A 190 -9.81 -3.89 -6.13
N PRO A 191 -8.86 -4.54 -5.43
CA PRO A 191 -7.61 -3.88 -5.07
C PRO A 191 -6.79 -3.57 -6.34
N LEU A 192 -6.24 -2.37 -6.40
CA LEU A 192 -5.38 -1.88 -7.49
C LEU A 192 -4.05 -2.64 -7.48
N ALA A 193 -3.57 -3.10 -8.63
CA ALA A 193 -2.24 -3.71 -8.67
C ALA A 193 -1.16 -2.63 -8.64
N LEU A 194 -0.08 -2.85 -7.90
CA LEU A 194 1.06 -1.92 -7.86
C LEU A 194 1.60 -1.59 -9.27
N ASN A 195 1.53 -2.55 -10.20
CA ASN A 195 1.98 -2.38 -11.58
C ASN A 195 1.13 -1.41 -12.41
N ASP A 196 -0.10 -1.12 -11.99
CA ASP A 196 -0.99 -0.16 -12.66
C ASP A 196 -0.70 1.28 -12.26
N LEU A 197 0.11 1.47 -11.21
CA LEU A 197 0.52 2.76 -10.69
C LEU A 197 1.92 3.11 -11.15
N GLU A 198 2.21 4.40 -11.21
CA GLU A 198 3.53 4.94 -11.48
C GLU A 198 3.85 6.13 -10.57
N PRO A 199 5.12 6.34 -10.21
CA PRO A 199 5.52 7.54 -9.48
C PRO A 199 5.24 8.77 -10.34
N PHE A 200 4.69 9.80 -9.72
CA PHE A 200 4.41 11.06 -10.39
C PHE A 200 5.74 11.76 -10.69
N LYS A 201 5.96 12.14 -11.96
CA LYS A 201 7.28 12.57 -12.47
C LYS A 201 7.49 14.09 -12.47
N ASP A 202 6.62 14.88 -11.83
CA ASP A 202 6.79 16.33 -11.86
C ASP A 202 7.99 16.78 -11.01
N ASN A 203 8.82 17.61 -11.63
CA ASN A 203 10.13 18.07 -11.14
C ASN A 203 10.08 19.12 -10.01
N PHE A 204 8.94 19.32 -9.33
CA PHE A 204 8.82 20.36 -8.32
C PHE A 204 8.72 19.80 -6.90
N PRO A 205 9.66 20.18 -6.01
CA PRO A 205 9.56 19.87 -4.61
C PRO A 205 8.51 20.83 -4.03
N PHE A 206 7.35 20.30 -3.68
CA PHE A 206 6.31 20.99 -2.89
C PHE A 206 5.66 22.20 -3.57
N PRO A 207 4.47 22.07 -4.19
CA PRO A 207 3.63 23.25 -4.34
C PRO A 207 3.35 23.80 -2.93
N LEU A 208 3.75 25.06 -2.69
CA LEU A 208 3.56 25.79 -1.43
C LEU A 208 2.08 25.92 -1.03
N ASN A 209 1.16 25.63 -1.94
CA ASN A 209 -0.29 25.80 -1.79
C ASN A 209 -1.02 24.52 -1.35
N ASP A 210 -0.32 23.58 -0.73
CA ASP A 210 -0.98 22.41 -0.13
C ASP A 210 -1.74 22.82 1.13
N TYR A 211 -3.04 22.53 1.17
CA TYR A 211 -3.92 22.86 2.29
C TYR A 211 -3.47 22.24 3.62
N ILE A 212 -2.69 21.14 3.57
CA ILE A 212 -2.13 20.45 4.74
C ILE A 212 -0.64 20.18 4.47
N HIS A 213 0.25 20.87 5.18
CA HIS A 213 1.66 20.45 5.22
C HIS A 213 1.84 19.44 6.36
N LEU A 214 2.36 18.27 6.01
CA LEU A 214 2.77 17.21 6.94
C LEU A 214 4.29 17.27 7.10
N LEU A 215 4.79 17.84 8.20
CA LEU A 215 6.21 17.68 8.56
C LEU A 215 6.32 16.49 9.50
N TYR A 216 7.10 15.50 9.08
CA TYR A 216 7.46 14.36 9.90
C TYR A 216 8.93 14.44 10.27
N LEU A 217 9.20 14.81 11.52
CA LEU A 217 10.54 14.81 12.08
C LEU A 217 10.71 13.59 12.97
N ARG A 218 11.60 12.68 12.55
CA ARG A 218 11.93 11.48 13.30
C ARG A 218 13.27 11.67 14.02
N HIS A 219 13.20 11.82 15.34
CA HIS A 219 14.34 11.71 16.25
C HIS A 219 14.29 10.34 16.97
N PRO A 220 15.41 9.73 17.39
CA PRO A 220 15.41 8.45 18.12
C PRO A 220 14.57 8.43 19.41
N LEU A 221 14.27 9.59 19.99
CA LEU A 221 13.49 9.73 21.25
C LEU A 221 12.11 10.37 21.07
N LEU A 222 11.86 11.02 19.93
CA LEU A 222 10.66 11.83 19.70
C LEU A 222 10.24 11.70 18.23
N GLN A 223 8.97 11.42 17.99
CA GLN A 223 8.37 11.52 16.68
C GLN A 223 7.43 12.71 16.66
N ILE A 224 7.77 13.75 15.90
CA ILE A 224 6.95 14.95 15.77
C ILE A 224 6.28 14.90 14.39
N ILE A 225 4.95 14.85 14.40
CA ILE A 225 4.11 14.98 13.22
C ILE A 225 3.41 16.34 13.35
N THR A 226 3.76 17.31 12.52
CA THR A 226 3.00 18.56 12.46
C THR A 226 2.09 18.55 11.24
N THR A 227 0.79 18.76 11.46
CA THR A 227 -0.16 19.09 10.40
C THR A 227 -0.44 20.58 10.48
N THR A 228 0.01 21.35 9.50
CA THR A 228 -0.35 22.76 9.40
C THR A 228 -1.45 22.93 8.37
N HIS A 229 -2.60 23.45 8.79
CA HIS A 229 -3.72 23.71 7.89
C HIS A 229 -3.66 25.16 7.40
N HIS A 230 -3.46 25.35 6.10
CA HIS A 230 -3.22 26.67 5.53
C HIS A 230 -4.43 27.61 5.70
N SER A 231 -5.66 27.10 5.64
CA SER A 231 -6.86 27.95 5.69
C SER A 231 -7.29 28.35 7.11
N ALA A 232 -6.79 27.67 8.14
CA ALA A 232 -7.17 27.93 9.54
C ALA A 232 -6.10 28.73 10.29
N ASN A 233 -4.91 28.92 9.72
CA ASN A 233 -3.71 29.35 10.45
C ASN A 233 -3.44 28.49 11.71
N ASP A 234 -4.05 27.31 11.78
CA ASP A 234 -3.96 26.39 12.89
C ASP A 234 -2.93 25.32 12.55
N THR A 235 -1.97 25.19 13.44
CA THR A 235 -0.93 24.16 13.37
C THR A 235 -1.18 23.17 14.50
N GLN A 236 -1.60 21.97 14.13
CA GLN A 236 -1.76 20.88 15.09
C GLN A 236 -0.45 20.08 15.10
N ILE A 237 0.23 20.11 16.25
CA ILE A 237 1.49 19.42 16.46
C ILE A 237 1.20 18.16 17.27
N PHE A 238 1.30 17.01 16.63
CA PHE A 238 1.22 15.71 17.27
C PHE A 238 2.63 15.27 17.66
N ILE A 239 2.91 15.29 18.97
CA ILE A 239 4.16 14.78 19.53
C ILE A 239 3.90 13.36 20.01
N CYS A 240 4.33 12.38 19.22
CA CYS A 240 4.38 11.00 19.66
C CYS A 240 5.70 10.79 20.41
N ASN A 241 5.61 10.80 21.73
CA ASN A 241 6.71 10.39 22.57
C ASN A 241 6.84 8.87 22.56
N THR A 242 8.00 8.37 22.15
CA THR A 242 8.30 6.93 22.15
C THR A 242 8.72 6.42 23.53
N THR A 243 8.83 7.30 24.54
CA THR A 243 9.21 6.99 25.92
C THR A 243 8.19 7.55 26.92
N GLU A 244 8.06 6.93 28.10
CA GLU A 244 7.10 7.37 29.15
C GLU A 244 7.46 8.69 29.83
N HIS A 245 8.63 9.27 29.53
CA HIS A 245 9.09 10.51 30.15
C HIS A 245 8.39 11.73 29.53
N SER A 246 7.61 12.46 30.32
CA SER A 246 7.02 13.74 29.91
C SER A 246 8.11 14.80 29.67
N TYR A 247 8.56 14.93 28.42
CA TYR A 247 9.41 16.05 28.01
C TYR A 247 8.52 17.25 27.73
N ASP A 248 8.41 18.14 28.72
CA ASP A 248 7.71 19.40 28.58
C ASP A 248 8.61 20.40 27.81
N THR A 249 8.80 20.16 26.51
CA THR A 249 9.48 21.12 25.64
C THR A 249 8.55 22.29 25.42
N ASN A 250 8.92 23.45 25.98
CA ASN A 250 8.23 24.74 25.82
C ASN A 250 8.37 25.26 24.37
N LEU A 251 7.84 24.50 23.41
CA LEU A 251 7.95 24.68 21.97
C LEU A 251 7.50 26.08 21.53
N LYS A 252 6.49 26.62 22.22
CA LYS A 252 6.01 27.98 21.98
C LYS A 252 7.14 29.01 22.17
N LYS A 253 7.91 28.91 23.25
CA LYS A 253 9.03 29.84 23.51
C LYS A 253 10.15 29.69 22.49
N MET A 254 10.50 28.45 22.15
CA MET A 254 11.58 28.15 21.21
C MET A 254 11.27 28.67 19.79
N ILE A 255 10.03 28.48 19.32
CA ILE A 255 9.58 29.00 18.01
C ILE A 255 9.52 30.53 18.02
N TYR A 256 9.07 31.15 19.11
CA TYR A 256 9.02 32.61 19.24
C TYR A 256 10.42 33.26 19.23
N GLU A 257 11.44 32.57 19.75
CA GLU A 257 12.83 33.07 19.74
C GLU A 257 13.46 32.95 18.35
N GLU A 258 13.21 31.86 17.61
CA GLU A 258 13.69 31.71 16.23
C GLU A 258 13.00 32.66 15.25
N LEU A 259 11.69 32.91 15.38
CA LEU A 259 10.97 33.87 14.53
C LEU A 259 11.36 35.34 14.77
N LYS A 260 12.07 35.63 15.88
CA LYS A 260 12.57 36.98 16.20
C LYS A 260 13.97 37.26 15.65
N ARG A 261 14.68 36.24 15.16
CA ARG A 261 15.94 36.41 14.44
C ARG A 261 15.69 36.78 12.98
#